data_AF-A0A2U2RHA0-F1
#
_entry.id   AF-A0A2U2RHA0-F1
#
_cell.length_a   1.000
_cell.length_b   1.000
_cell.length_c   1.000
_cell.angle_alpha   90.00
_cell.angle_beta   90.00
_cell.angle_gamma   90.00
#
_symmetry.space_group_name_H-M   'P 1'
#
loop_
_entity.id
_entity.type
_entity.pdbx_description
1 polymer ?
#
loop_
_entity_poly.entity_id
_entity_poly.type
_entity_poly.pdbx_seq_one_letter_code
_entity_poly.pdbx_strand_id
1 'polypeptide(L)'
;MLYWRPEDRDGRVDLAKVEAAVLRMCKAYCARLRFDRMQAEQLTGNLARSGIRTEEFVFSSAGANRLARPVFVALRDQALSLPDDEEVRSEFVSTRMVETGPGTVKLQNPPGTHDDIVAAVGMVISDLMDQPEPGGGMVTVPRGRVRASGLAERVAGRPSLRFPQQARAAVQESMPHGLSRAEIGRPRGR
;
A
#
# COMPACT_ATOMS: atom_id res chain seq x y z
N MET A 1 -3.05 -10.01 -10.44
CA MET A 1 -3.69 -8.68 -10.33
C MET A 1 -4.88 -8.71 -11.28
N LEU A 2 -5.96 -7.97 -11.02
CA LEU A 2 -7.01 -7.78 -12.04
C LEU A 2 -6.91 -6.35 -12.55
N TYR A 3 -6.83 -6.20 -13.87
CA TYR A 3 -6.90 -4.93 -14.58
C TYR A 3 -7.72 -5.14 -15.86
N TRP A 4 -8.28 -4.07 -16.38
CA TRP A 4 -9.10 -4.11 -17.58
C TRP A 4 -8.53 -3.12 -18.59
N ARG A 5 -8.36 -3.60 -19.82
CA ARG A 5 -8.08 -2.76 -20.97
C ARG A 5 -9.32 -2.70 -21.86
N PRO A 6 -9.52 -1.59 -22.58
CA PRO A 6 -10.49 -1.56 -23.66
C PRO A 6 -10.25 -2.71 -24.65
N GLU A 7 -11.31 -3.42 -24.99
CA GLU A 7 -11.26 -4.50 -25.99
C GLU A 7 -11.52 -3.97 -27.41
N ASP A 8 -12.13 -2.77 -27.53
CA ASP A 8 -12.49 -2.14 -28.80
C ASP A 8 -11.61 -0.93 -29.15
N ARG A 9 -11.70 -0.51 -30.42
CA ARG A 9 -11.02 0.72 -30.90
C ARG A 9 -11.58 1.99 -30.28
N ASP A 10 -12.79 1.94 -29.74
CA ASP A 10 -13.45 3.08 -29.09
C ASP A 10 -12.92 3.31 -27.67
N GLY A 11 -12.06 2.41 -27.16
CA GLY A 11 -11.30 2.64 -25.94
C GLY A 11 -12.14 2.49 -24.67
N ARG A 12 -13.25 1.74 -24.71
CA ARG A 12 -14.15 1.61 -23.56
C ARG A 12 -13.98 0.30 -22.81
N VAL A 13 -13.96 0.40 -21.48
CA VAL A 13 -13.99 -0.75 -20.58
C VAL A 13 -15.45 -1.08 -20.25
N ASP A 14 -15.81 -2.36 -20.30
CA ASP A 14 -17.11 -2.84 -19.84
C ASP A 14 -17.19 -2.73 -18.31
N LEU A 15 -17.83 -1.66 -17.82
CA LEU A 15 -17.98 -1.38 -16.39
C LEU A 15 -18.85 -2.42 -15.67
N ALA A 16 -19.77 -3.09 -16.37
CA ALA A 16 -20.58 -4.15 -15.75
C ALA A 16 -19.72 -5.38 -15.44
N LYS A 17 -18.78 -5.72 -16.34
CA LYS A 17 -17.78 -6.78 -16.11
C LYS A 17 -16.86 -6.44 -14.93
N VAL A 18 -16.40 -5.19 -14.83
CA VAL A 18 -15.60 -4.69 -13.70
C VAL A 18 -16.38 -4.80 -12.40
N GLU A 19 -17.59 -4.26 -12.35
CA GLU A 19 -18.44 -4.27 -11.17
C GLU A 19 -18.72 -5.70 -10.68
N ALA A 20 -19.09 -6.61 -11.59
CA ALA A 20 -19.35 -8.00 -11.25
C ALA A 20 -18.11 -8.69 -10.67
N ALA A 21 -16.91 -8.39 -11.20
CA ALA A 21 -15.66 -8.93 -10.66
C ALA A 21 -15.35 -8.37 -9.27
N VAL A 22 -15.45 -7.05 -9.08
CA VAL A 22 -15.22 -6.40 -7.78
C VAL A 22 -16.20 -6.93 -6.73
N LEU A 23 -17.48 -7.05 -7.06
CA LEU A 23 -18.49 -7.61 -6.16
C LEU A 23 -18.13 -9.04 -5.70
N ARG A 24 -17.73 -9.91 -6.64
CA ARG A 24 -17.30 -11.28 -6.32
C ARG A 24 -16.09 -11.27 -5.39
N MET A 25 -15.09 -10.46 -5.68
CA MET A 25 -13.87 -10.36 -4.86
C MET A 25 -14.17 -9.83 -3.46
N CYS A 26 -14.91 -8.74 -3.32
CA CYS A 26 -15.26 -8.19 -2.02
C CYS A 26 -16.04 -9.19 -1.16
N LYS A 27 -16.96 -9.96 -1.76
CA LYS A 27 -17.68 -11.03 -1.04
C LYS A 27 -16.76 -12.19 -0.64
N ALA A 28 -15.91 -12.66 -1.55
CA ALA A 28 -15.02 -13.79 -1.29
C ALA A 28 -14.02 -13.50 -0.16
N TYR A 29 -13.53 -12.27 -0.07
CA TYR A 29 -12.52 -11.86 0.91
C TYR A 29 -13.09 -11.09 2.11
N CYS A 30 -14.42 -10.87 2.18
CA CYS A 30 -15.06 -9.95 3.12
C CYS A 30 -14.39 -8.56 3.15
N ALA A 31 -13.86 -8.15 1.99
CA ALA A 31 -13.00 -6.99 1.86
C ALA A 31 -13.81 -5.69 1.78
N ARG A 32 -13.22 -4.64 2.33
CA ARG A 32 -13.65 -3.26 2.08
C ARG A 32 -13.06 -2.79 0.76
N LEU A 33 -13.83 -2.03 -0.02
CA LEU A 33 -13.38 -1.42 -1.26
C LEU A 33 -12.90 0.01 -1.01
N ARG A 34 -11.67 0.31 -1.44
CA ARG A 34 -11.14 1.67 -1.56
C ARG A 34 -11.19 2.09 -3.03
N PHE A 35 -11.55 3.34 -3.29
CA PHE A 35 -11.74 3.83 -4.66
C PHE A 35 -11.42 5.32 -4.80
N ASP A 36 -11.00 5.72 -5.99
CA ASP A 36 -11.00 7.13 -6.41
C ASP A 36 -12.40 7.52 -6.85
N ARG A 37 -12.98 8.53 -6.21
CA ARG A 37 -14.31 9.04 -6.55
C ARG A 37 -14.39 9.49 -8.01
N MET A 38 -13.36 10.17 -8.52
CA MET A 38 -13.37 10.70 -9.88
C MET A 38 -13.43 9.60 -10.95
N GLN A 39 -13.02 8.39 -10.60
CA GLN A 39 -12.96 7.24 -11.51
C GLN A 39 -14.14 6.26 -11.34
N ALA A 40 -14.76 6.20 -10.16
CA ALA A 40 -15.63 5.07 -9.81
C ALA A 40 -16.95 5.42 -9.12
N GLU A 41 -17.40 6.69 -9.11
CA GLU A 41 -18.60 7.13 -8.38
C GLU A 41 -19.86 6.29 -8.64
N GLN A 42 -20.19 6.01 -9.91
CA GLN A 42 -21.38 5.22 -10.24
C GLN A 42 -21.24 3.75 -9.81
N LEU A 43 -20.09 3.15 -10.07
CA LEU A 43 -19.79 1.75 -9.75
C LEU A 43 -19.84 1.51 -8.24
N THR A 44 -19.30 2.43 -7.44
CA THR A 44 -19.28 2.29 -5.98
C THR A 44 -20.66 2.45 -5.36
N GLY A 45 -21.53 3.29 -5.94
CA GLY A 45 -22.93 3.38 -5.55
C GLY A 45 -23.70 2.05 -5.72
N ASN A 46 -23.46 1.32 -6.82
CA ASN A 46 -24.05 0.00 -7.04
C ASN A 46 -23.53 -1.05 -6.04
N LEU A 47 -22.22 -1.05 -5.79
CA LEU A 47 -21.58 -1.97 -4.85
C LEU A 47 -22.02 -1.73 -3.40
N ALA A 48 -22.15 -0.46 -2.98
CA ALA A 48 -22.67 -0.10 -1.67
C ALA A 48 -24.11 -0.60 -1.46
N ARG A 49 -24.98 -0.42 -2.47
CA ARG A 49 -26.34 -1.00 -2.45
C ARG A 49 -26.35 -2.54 -2.38
N SER A 50 -25.30 -3.18 -2.87
CA SER A 50 -25.10 -4.63 -2.80
C SER A 50 -24.48 -5.10 -1.47
N GLY A 51 -24.35 -4.20 -0.50
CA GLY A 51 -23.84 -4.49 0.85
C GLY A 51 -22.31 -4.48 0.97
N ILE A 52 -21.58 -4.00 -0.04
CA ILE A 52 -20.12 -3.85 0.05
C ILE A 52 -19.78 -2.59 0.84
N ARG A 53 -18.84 -2.72 1.79
CA ARG A 53 -18.27 -1.56 2.48
C ARG A 53 -17.35 -0.82 1.52
N THR A 54 -17.72 0.40 1.16
CA THR A 54 -16.95 1.27 0.25
C THR A 54 -16.45 2.49 1.01
N GLU A 55 -15.19 2.85 0.83
CA GLU A 55 -14.62 4.08 1.38
C GLU A 55 -13.82 4.83 0.33
N GLU A 56 -14.14 6.11 0.13
CA GLU A 56 -13.45 6.98 -0.84
C GLU A 56 -12.02 7.28 -0.38
N PHE A 57 -11.07 7.14 -1.29
CA PHE A 57 -9.71 7.64 -1.12
C PHE A 57 -9.62 9.04 -1.72
N VAL A 58 -9.44 10.04 -0.86
CA VAL A 58 -9.40 11.45 -1.29
C VAL A 58 -7.99 11.83 -1.73
N PHE A 59 -7.80 11.96 -3.05
CA PHE A 59 -6.58 12.48 -3.66
C PHE A 59 -6.50 14.00 -3.50
N SER A 60 -6.10 14.46 -2.31
CA SER A 60 -5.68 15.85 -2.11
C SER A 60 -4.20 16.04 -2.45
N SER A 61 -3.73 17.28 -2.58
CA SER A 61 -2.28 17.56 -2.67
C SER A 61 -1.50 17.02 -1.45
N ALA A 62 -2.13 16.99 -0.27
CA ALA A 62 -1.63 16.26 0.89
C ALA A 62 -1.74 14.73 0.73
N GLY A 63 -2.76 14.24 0.03
CA GLY A 63 -2.98 12.83 -0.31
C GLY A 63 -1.95 12.25 -1.29
N ALA A 64 -1.44 13.04 -2.24
CA ALA A 64 -0.38 12.59 -3.16
C ALA A 64 0.90 12.19 -2.40
N ASN A 65 1.28 12.95 -1.37
CA ASN A 65 2.34 12.59 -0.44
C ASN A 65 2.06 11.29 0.32
N ARG A 66 0.80 11.10 0.74
CA ARG A 66 0.34 9.91 1.49
C ARG A 66 0.40 8.63 0.67
N LEU A 67 0.43 8.72 -0.65
CA LEU A 67 0.57 7.55 -1.50
C LEU A 67 2.04 7.29 -1.83
N ALA A 68 2.78 8.34 -2.24
CA ALA A 68 4.15 8.20 -2.71
C ALA A 68 5.13 7.66 -1.66
N ARG A 69 5.11 8.22 -0.43
CA ARG A 69 6.06 7.83 0.62
C ARG A 69 5.83 6.39 1.12
N PRO A 70 4.59 5.98 1.47
CA PRO A 70 4.31 4.60 1.84
C PRO A 70 4.72 3.56 0.80
N VAL A 71 4.39 3.80 -0.48
CA VAL A 71 4.78 2.89 -1.57
C VAL A 71 6.30 2.74 -1.63
N PHE A 72 7.04 3.86 -1.60
CA PHE A 72 8.49 3.83 -1.64
C PHE A 72 9.11 3.08 -0.45
N VAL A 73 8.62 3.34 0.76
CA VAL A 73 9.09 2.64 1.98
C VAL A 73 8.80 1.14 1.87
N ALA A 74 7.60 0.75 1.47
CA ALA A 74 7.23 -0.66 1.34
C ALA A 74 8.06 -1.40 0.28
N LEU A 75 8.41 -0.74 -0.84
CA LEU A 75 9.32 -1.30 -1.85
C LEU A 75 10.75 -1.43 -1.33
N ARG A 76 11.29 -0.38 -0.71
CA ARG A 76 12.64 -0.37 -0.13
C ARG A 76 12.81 -1.47 0.92
N ASP A 77 11.81 -1.64 1.77
CA ASP A 77 11.81 -2.61 2.87
C ASP A 77 11.39 -4.01 2.42
N GLN A 78 11.16 -4.23 1.12
CA GLN A 78 10.69 -5.50 0.54
C GLN A 78 9.41 -6.03 1.22
N ALA A 79 8.56 -5.11 1.67
CA ALA A 79 7.32 -5.42 2.38
C ALA A 79 6.13 -5.71 1.44
N LEU A 80 6.35 -5.64 0.12
CA LEU A 80 5.33 -5.93 -0.89
C LEU A 80 5.57 -7.29 -1.54
N SER A 81 4.52 -8.11 -1.55
CA SER A 81 4.43 -9.30 -2.38
C SER A 81 3.31 -9.11 -3.38
N LEU A 82 3.68 -8.95 -4.66
CA LEU A 82 2.74 -8.76 -5.77
C LEU A 82 2.82 -9.97 -6.72
N PRO A 83 1.75 -10.27 -7.46
CA PRO A 83 1.78 -11.30 -8.50
C PRO A 83 2.86 -11.00 -9.55
N ASP A 84 3.50 -12.05 -10.06
CA ASP A 84 4.46 -11.95 -11.17
C ASP A 84 3.70 -11.76 -12.48
N ASP A 85 3.36 -10.51 -12.77
CA ASP A 85 2.59 -10.07 -13.93
C ASP A 85 3.33 -8.94 -14.64
N GLU A 86 3.43 -9.03 -15.97
CA GLU A 86 4.23 -8.10 -16.76
C GLU A 86 3.69 -6.66 -16.70
N GLU A 87 2.37 -6.48 -16.64
CA GLU A 87 1.75 -5.16 -16.54
C GLU A 87 2.08 -4.52 -15.19
N VAL A 88 1.95 -5.30 -14.11
CA VAL A 88 2.33 -4.87 -12.76
C VAL A 88 3.80 -4.46 -12.74
N ARG A 89 4.70 -5.29 -13.27
CA ARG A 89 6.13 -4.99 -13.33
C ARG A 89 6.41 -3.72 -14.14
N SER A 90 5.81 -3.60 -15.31
CA SER A 90 5.97 -2.47 -16.21
C SER A 90 5.56 -1.15 -15.54
N GLU A 91 4.37 -1.10 -14.93
CA GLU A 91 3.91 0.10 -14.23
C GLU A 91 4.84 0.46 -13.07
N PHE A 92 5.17 -0.49 -12.19
CA PHE A 92 6.04 -0.23 -11.03
C PHE A 92 7.46 0.22 -11.42
N VAL A 93 8.04 -0.33 -12.48
CA VAL A 93 9.37 0.07 -12.98
C VAL A 93 9.33 1.45 -13.61
N SER A 94 8.22 1.81 -14.26
CA SER A 94 8.05 3.11 -14.91
C SER A 94 7.80 4.25 -13.92
N THR A 95 7.22 3.93 -12.74
CA THR A 95 6.84 4.93 -11.74
C THR A 95 8.02 5.62 -11.07
N ARG A 96 7.91 6.94 -10.95
CA ARG A 96 8.90 7.79 -10.29
C ARG A 96 8.27 8.56 -9.14
N MET A 97 9.01 8.69 -8.05
CA MET A 97 8.68 9.66 -7.00
C MET A 97 9.30 11.01 -7.36
N VAL A 98 8.48 12.04 -7.52
CA VAL A 98 8.90 13.38 -7.95
C VAL A 98 8.54 14.39 -6.88
N GLU A 99 9.50 15.23 -6.48
CA GLU A 99 9.26 16.37 -5.60
C GLU A 99 8.60 17.50 -6.38
N THR A 100 7.41 17.93 -5.95
CA THR A 100 6.62 19.00 -6.58
C THR A 100 6.67 20.33 -5.83
N GLY A 101 7.33 20.35 -4.67
CA GLY A 101 7.53 21.52 -3.81
C GLY A 101 8.23 21.08 -2.54
N PRO A 102 8.70 22.01 -1.68
CA PRO A 102 9.50 21.66 -0.51
C PRO A 102 8.84 20.58 0.36
N GLY A 103 9.46 19.40 0.41
CA GLY A 103 8.99 18.26 1.20
C GLY A 103 7.74 17.54 0.64
N THR A 104 7.21 17.98 -0.49
CA THR A 104 6.03 17.42 -1.16
C THR A 104 6.45 16.57 -2.35
N VAL A 105 6.12 15.28 -2.29
CA VAL A 105 6.36 14.30 -3.34
C VAL A 105 5.04 13.72 -3.87
N LYS A 106 5.06 13.28 -5.12
CA LYS A 106 3.99 12.48 -5.74
C LYS A 106 4.58 11.33 -6.53
N LEU A 107 3.77 10.31 -6.82
CA LEU A 107 4.08 9.36 -7.87
C LEU A 107 3.75 9.99 -9.22
N GLN A 108 4.62 9.77 -10.19
CA GLN A 108 4.45 10.27 -11.54
C GLN A 108 5.09 9.30 -12.53
N ASN A 109 4.35 8.98 -13.57
CA ASN A 109 4.85 8.15 -14.67
C ASN A 109 5.15 9.02 -15.90
N PRO A 110 6.00 8.55 -16.83
CA PRO A 110 6.23 9.23 -18.10
C PRO A 110 4.92 9.50 -18.88
N PRO A 111 4.86 10.54 -19.72
CA PRO A 111 3.71 10.76 -20.58
C PRO A 111 3.40 9.52 -21.44
N GLY A 112 2.11 9.15 -21.50
CA GLY A 112 1.64 8.00 -22.29
C GLY A 112 1.79 6.64 -21.59
N THR A 113 2.09 6.61 -20.29
CA THR A 113 2.13 5.38 -19.48
C THR A 113 1.05 5.41 -18.39
N HIS A 114 0.66 4.23 -17.92
CA HIS A 114 -0.37 4.03 -16.90
C HIS A 114 0.24 3.96 -15.51
N ASP A 115 -0.51 4.43 -14.51
CA ASP A 115 -0.17 4.34 -13.08
C ASP A 115 -1.30 3.76 -12.23
N ASP A 116 -2.32 3.19 -12.87
CA ASP A 116 -3.55 2.71 -12.23
C ASP A 116 -3.29 1.59 -11.21
N ILE A 117 -2.42 0.63 -11.54
CA ILE A 117 -2.04 -0.47 -10.65
C ILE A 117 -1.27 0.10 -9.46
N VAL A 118 -0.32 1.00 -9.70
CA VAL A 118 0.51 1.57 -8.64
C VAL A 118 -0.32 2.44 -7.71
N ALA A 119 -1.25 3.23 -8.24
CA ALA A 119 -2.21 4.00 -7.47
C ALA A 119 -3.11 3.09 -6.62
N ALA A 120 -3.65 2.02 -7.21
CA ALA A 120 -4.47 1.05 -6.49
C ALA A 120 -3.72 0.37 -5.33
N VAL A 121 -2.49 -0.08 -5.57
CA VAL A 121 -1.63 -0.66 -4.52
C VAL A 121 -1.30 0.38 -3.47
N GLY A 122 -0.98 1.61 -3.87
CA GLY A 122 -0.68 2.70 -2.95
C GLY A 122 -1.83 3.04 -2.01
N MET A 123 -3.07 3.08 -2.51
CA MET A 123 -4.26 3.28 -1.67
C MET A 123 -4.38 2.20 -0.59
N VAL A 124 -4.11 0.94 -0.93
CA VAL A 124 -4.15 -0.18 0.03
C VAL A 124 -3.03 -0.06 1.06
N ILE A 125 -1.81 0.29 0.64
CA ILE A 125 -0.68 0.47 1.56
C ILE A 125 -0.95 1.61 2.53
N SER A 126 -1.43 2.76 2.05
CA SER A 126 -1.77 3.90 2.91
C SER A 126 -2.83 3.49 3.95
N ASP A 127 -3.86 2.77 3.53
CA ASP A 127 -4.89 2.24 4.43
C ASP A 127 -4.32 1.30 5.49
N LEU A 128 -3.37 0.43 5.12
CA LEU A 128 -2.73 -0.50 6.05
C LEU A 128 -1.81 0.22 7.05
N MET A 129 -1.08 1.25 6.62
CA MET A 129 -0.21 2.04 7.48
C MET A 129 -0.99 2.96 8.43
N ASP A 130 -2.19 3.39 8.05
CA ASP A 130 -3.07 4.19 8.90
C ASP A 130 -3.81 3.33 9.95
N GLN A 131 -3.75 1.99 9.86
CA GLN A 131 -4.31 1.15 10.91
C GLN A 131 -3.44 1.21 12.17
N PRO A 132 -4.04 1.39 13.36
CA PRO A 132 -3.29 1.20 14.59
C PRO A 132 -2.75 -0.24 14.61
N GLU A 133 -1.48 -0.39 14.98
CA GLU A 133 -0.90 -1.70 15.28
C GLU A 133 -1.91 -2.48 16.12
N PRO A 134 -2.32 -3.69 15.71
CA PRO A 134 -3.25 -4.48 16.50
C PRO A 134 -2.59 -4.74 17.85
N GLY A 135 -2.93 -3.90 18.84
CA GLY A 135 -2.44 -4.06 20.20
C GLY A 135 -2.79 -5.45 20.68
N GLY A 136 -1.95 -6.02 21.56
CA GLY A 136 -2.21 -7.33 22.15
C GLY A 136 -3.60 -7.34 22.79
N GLY A 137 -4.59 -7.90 22.10
CA GLY A 137 -5.95 -8.00 22.59
C GLY A 137 -6.00 -9.07 23.67
N MET A 138 -6.30 -8.68 24.92
CA MET A 138 -6.58 -9.63 25.99
C MET A 138 -8.08 -9.91 26.03
N VAL A 139 -8.47 -11.15 25.69
CA VAL A 139 -9.85 -11.63 25.88
C VAL A 139 -9.93 -12.27 27.26
N THR A 140 -10.51 -11.57 28.23
CA THR A 140 -10.79 -12.12 29.56
C THR A 140 -12.16 -12.80 29.55
N VAL A 141 -12.20 -14.09 29.84
CA VAL A 141 -13.45 -14.85 29.95
C VAL A 141 -13.83 -14.94 31.43
N PRO A 142 -14.96 -14.36 31.88
CA PRO A 142 -15.24 -14.16 33.31
C PRO A 142 -15.31 -15.44 34.14
N ARG A 143 -15.83 -16.53 33.58
CA ARG A 143 -15.84 -17.88 34.18
C ARG A 143 -15.91 -18.93 33.07
N GLY A 144 -14.81 -19.63 32.85
CA GLY A 144 -14.74 -20.75 31.90
C GLY A 144 -13.38 -20.86 31.23
N ARG A 145 -12.96 -22.08 30.90
CA ARG A 145 -11.88 -22.28 29.94
C ARG A 145 -12.47 -22.02 28.56
N VAL A 146 -11.82 -21.19 27.75
CA VAL A 146 -12.08 -21.22 26.29
C VAL A 146 -11.78 -22.65 25.87
N ARG A 147 -12.81 -23.39 25.47
CA ARG A 147 -12.61 -24.69 24.85
C ARG A 147 -11.71 -24.42 23.66
N ALA A 148 -10.49 -24.95 23.65
CA ALA A 148 -9.59 -24.94 22.51
C ALA A 148 -10.23 -25.77 21.39
N SER A 149 -11.29 -25.24 20.81
CA SER A 149 -12.05 -25.85 19.74
C SER A 149 -11.54 -25.19 18.46
N GLY A 150 -10.63 -25.89 17.78
CA GLY A 150 -10.27 -25.67 16.38
C GLY A 150 -9.54 -24.38 16.01
N LEU A 151 -9.31 -23.42 16.92
CA LEU A 151 -8.63 -22.17 16.53
C LEU A 151 -7.14 -22.39 16.23
N ALA A 152 -6.48 -23.31 16.94
CA ALA A 152 -5.09 -23.68 16.63
C ALA A 152 -4.97 -24.31 15.23
N GLU A 153 -5.96 -25.08 14.80
CA GLU A 153 -5.98 -25.72 13.49
C GLU A 153 -6.30 -24.73 12.35
N ARG A 154 -7.14 -23.72 12.62
CA ARG A 154 -7.45 -22.64 11.65
C ARG A 154 -6.37 -21.56 11.56
N VAL A 155 -5.57 -21.35 12.61
CA VAL A 155 -4.41 -20.44 12.57
C VAL A 155 -3.20 -21.10 11.90
N ALA A 156 -3.02 -22.41 12.06
CA ALA A 156 -1.95 -23.16 11.40
C ALA A 156 -2.09 -23.23 9.87
N GLY A 157 -3.32 -23.06 9.33
CA GLY A 157 -3.59 -23.06 7.89
C GLY A 157 -3.62 -21.69 7.21
N ARG A 158 -3.46 -20.58 7.96
CA ARG A 158 -3.35 -19.25 7.36
C ARG A 158 -1.87 -18.89 7.24
N PRO A 159 -1.35 -18.54 6.05
CA PRO A 159 0.01 -18.03 5.94
C PRO A 159 0.11 -16.80 6.84
N SER A 160 0.87 -16.92 7.93
CA SER A 160 1.22 -15.77 8.74
C SER A 160 2.02 -14.84 7.84
N LEU A 161 1.47 -13.70 7.46
CA LEU A 161 2.26 -12.57 7.00
C LEU A 161 3.09 -12.10 8.19
N ARG A 162 4.22 -12.79 8.43
CA ARG A 162 5.25 -12.31 9.34
C ARG A 162 5.88 -11.12 8.66
N PHE A 163 5.51 -9.92 9.09
CA PHE A 163 6.35 -8.76 8.84
C PHE A 163 7.71 -9.02 9.51
N PRO A 164 8.83 -8.94 8.76
CA PRO A 164 10.14 -9.12 9.36
C PRO A 164 10.39 -7.99 10.36
N GLN A 165 10.42 -8.34 11.64
CA GLN A 165 10.75 -7.44 12.76
C GLN A 165 12.26 -7.09 12.81
N GLN A 166 13.03 -7.41 11.76
CA GLN A 166 14.48 -7.28 11.71
C GLN A 166 14.90 -6.13 10.78
N ALA A 167 14.65 -4.89 11.20
CA ALA A 167 15.28 -3.71 10.58
C ALA A 167 15.70 -2.65 11.60
N ARG A 168 15.94 -3.04 12.87
CA ARG A 168 16.42 -2.10 13.91
C ARG A 168 17.73 -2.47 14.60
N ALA A 169 18.37 -3.59 14.25
CA ALA A 169 19.59 -4.03 14.95
C ALA A 169 20.89 -3.90 14.13
N ALA A 170 20.86 -3.54 12.84
CA ALA A 170 22.04 -3.63 11.96
C ALA A 170 22.63 -2.28 11.48
N VAL A 171 22.39 -1.17 12.20
CA VAL A 171 23.01 0.15 11.87
C VAL A 171 23.95 0.65 12.98
N GLN A 172 24.13 -0.11 14.07
CA GLN A 172 24.94 0.34 15.21
C GLN A 172 26.36 -0.27 15.30
N GLU A 173 26.69 -1.29 14.49
CA GLU A 173 28.01 -1.94 14.50
C GLU A 173 28.66 -1.96 13.12
N SER A 174 29.06 -0.79 12.60
CA SER A 174 29.99 -0.68 11.47
C SER A 174 30.51 0.77 11.34
N MET A 175 31.27 1.23 12.33
CA MET A 175 32.13 2.42 12.19
C MET A 175 33.56 2.01 12.54
N PRO A 176 34.47 1.88 11.56
CA PRO A 176 35.88 1.63 11.84
C PRO A 176 36.50 2.87 12.47
N HIS A 177 37.17 2.64 13.61
CA HIS A 177 38.08 3.58 14.24
C HIS A 177 39.18 3.98 13.26
N GLY A 178 39.35 5.29 13.11
CA GLY A 178 40.58 5.89 12.60
C GLY A 178 40.33 6.78 11.40
N LEU A 179 40.31 8.09 11.63
CA LEU A 179 41.20 9.00 10.91
C LEU A 179 41.38 10.29 11.72
N SER A 180 42.60 10.77 11.63
CA SER A 180 43.26 11.67 12.56
C SER A 180 42.86 13.14 12.36
N ARG A 181 42.93 13.84 13.48
CA ARG A 181 42.98 15.29 13.66
C ARG A 181 43.97 15.93 12.67
N ALA A 182 43.49 16.85 11.83
CA ALA A 182 44.32 17.83 11.12
C ALA A 182 43.56 19.16 10.97
N GLU A 183 44.13 20.15 11.64
CA GLU A 183 44.05 21.61 11.53
C GLU A 183 43.22 22.22 10.39
N ILE A 184 42.21 23.02 10.75
CA ILE A 184 41.73 24.13 9.91
C ILE A 184 41.62 25.39 10.78
N GLY A 185 42.32 26.43 10.34
CA GLY A 185 42.70 27.61 11.11
C GLY A 185 41.61 28.64 11.37
N ARG A 186 41.89 29.47 12.38
CA ARG A 186 41.14 30.68 12.73
C ARG A 186 41.33 31.78 11.68
N PRO A 187 40.29 32.51 11.27
CA PRO A 187 40.47 33.81 10.64
C PRO A 187 40.79 34.88 11.69
N ARG A 188 41.89 35.62 11.47
CA ARG A 188 42.20 36.87 12.18
C ARG A 188 41.34 37.98 11.58
N GLY A 189 40.77 38.81 12.45
CA GLY A 189 40.03 39.99 12.06
C GLY A 189 40.90 41.09 11.46
N ARG A 190 40.23 42.00 10.75
CA ARG A 190 40.39 43.45 10.77
C ARG A 190 39.06 44.08 10.41
#